data_AF-A0A165C8D3-F1
#
_entry.id   AF-A0A165C8D3-F1
#
_cell.length_a   1.000
_cell.length_b   1.000
_cell.length_c   1.000
_cell.angle_alpha   90.00
_cell.angle_beta   90.00
_cell.angle_gamma   90.00
#
_symmetry.space_group_name_H-M   'P 1'
#
loop_
_entity.id
_entity.type
_entity.pdbx_description
1 polymer ?
#
loop_
_entity_poly.entity_id
_entity_poly.type
_entity_poly.pdbx_seq_one_letter_code
_entity_poly.pdbx_strand_id
1 'polypeptide(L)'
;MSSTGQTASIGGGAYRIEMLSGGNWLPWKRRMMAILRDSDLDKYAAEEAARDAWDAGDAKARTRIELAVGDSEMVHLTGAKTARQMWDQLSQVKEARGRLGVLA
;
A
#
# COMPACT_ATOMS: atom_id res chain seq x y z
N MET A 1 -24.05 29.64 -18.68
CA MET A 1 -22.63 30.02 -18.77
C MET A 1 -21.82 28.73 -18.73
N SER A 2 -21.26 28.31 -19.85
CA SER A 2 -20.43 27.10 -19.90
C SER A 2 -19.14 27.38 -19.14
N SER A 3 -18.91 26.68 -18.03
CA SER A 3 -17.64 26.77 -17.31
C SER A 3 -16.58 26.14 -18.22
N THR A 4 -15.78 26.97 -18.89
CA THR A 4 -14.64 26.50 -19.68
C THR A 4 -13.65 25.87 -18.72
N GLY A 5 -13.62 24.53 -18.65
CA GLY A 5 -12.64 23.80 -17.87
C GLY A 5 -11.23 24.09 -18.38
N GLN A 6 -10.30 24.41 -17.48
CA GLN A 6 -8.89 24.55 -17.85
C GLN A 6 -8.39 23.22 -18.42
N THR A 7 -7.49 23.24 -19.40
CA THR A 7 -6.96 22.02 -20.05
C THR A 7 -5.48 21.87 -19.71
N ALA A 8 -5.09 20.68 -19.27
CA ALA A 8 -3.71 20.31 -18.99
C ALA A 8 -3.11 19.48 -20.14
N SER A 9 -1.81 19.65 -20.35
CA SER A 9 -1.01 18.86 -21.29
C SER A 9 -0.16 17.86 -20.49
N ILE A 10 -0.27 16.57 -20.77
CA ILE A 10 0.36 15.49 -19.98
C ILE A 10 1.17 14.59 -20.92
N GLY A 11 2.16 13.87 -20.38
CA GLY A 11 3.01 12.96 -21.17
C GLY A 11 3.87 13.69 -22.20
N GLY A 12 4.54 14.78 -21.79
CA GLY A 12 5.35 15.60 -22.70
C GLY A 12 4.56 16.35 -23.77
N GLY A 13 3.22 16.37 -23.67
CA GLY A 13 2.33 17.04 -24.63
C GLY A 13 1.50 16.10 -25.51
N ALA A 14 1.68 14.79 -25.36
CA ALA A 14 0.94 13.78 -26.13
C ALA A 14 -0.57 13.79 -25.84
N TYR A 15 -0.98 14.14 -24.63
CA TYR A 15 -2.39 14.13 -24.22
C TYR A 15 -2.85 15.50 -23.75
N ARG A 16 -4.04 15.90 -24.20
CA ARG A 16 -4.78 17.06 -23.68
C ARG A 16 -6.02 16.59 -22.94
N ILE A 17 -6.14 16.96 -21.67
CA ILE A 17 -7.28 16.59 -20.83
C ILE A 17 -7.78 17.82 -20.08
N GLU A 18 -9.08 17.98 -19.99
CA GLU A 18 -9.70 18.96 -19.10
C GLU A 18 -9.25 18.67 -17.66
N MET A 19 -8.92 19.69 -16.87
CA MET A 19 -8.51 19.53 -15.49
C MET A 19 -9.70 19.07 -14.64
N LEU A 20 -9.42 18.27 -13.63
CA LEU A 20 -10.46 17.78 -12.72
C LEU A 20 -11.15 18.98 -12.04
N SER A 21 -12.48 19.00 -12.12
CA SER A 21 -13.36 19.97 -11.48
C SER A 21 -14.55 19.25 -10.86
N GLY A 22 -15.34 19.95 -10.04
CA GLY A 22 -16.49 19.35 -9.36
C GLY A 22 -17.54 18.73 -10.30
N GLY A 23 -17.58 19.13 -11.58
CA GLY A 23 -18.58 18.68 -12.54
C GLY A 23 -18.13 17.61 -13.53
N ASN A 24 -16.84 17.27 -13.59
CA ASN A 24 -16.29 16.47 -14.70
C ASN A 24 -15.62 15.15 -14.27
N TRP A 25 -15.84 14.69 -13.04
CA TRP A 25 -15.19 13.49 -12.46
C TRP A 25 -15.25 12.25 -13.37
N LEU A 26 -16.44 11.87 -13.85
CA LEU A 26 -16.60 10.64 -14.63
C LEU A 26 -15.86 10.70 -15.99
N PRO A 27 -16.06 11.74 -16.83
CA PRO A 27 -15.26 11.93 -18.04
C PRO A 27 -13.76 12.02 -17.77
N TRP A 28 -13.36 12.75 -16.72
CA TRP A 28 -11.97 12.92 -16.33
C TRP A 28 -11.32 11.59 -15.96
N LYS A 29 -11.95 10.81 -15.07
CA LYS A 29 -11.46 9.51 -14.62
C LYS A 29 -11.25 8.55 -15.79
N ARG A 30 -12.22 8.46 -16.72
CA ARG A 30 -12.10 7.60 -17.90
C ARG A 30 -10.91 7.99 -18.78
N ARG A 31 -10.73 9.29 -19.05
CA ARG A 31 -9.61 9.80 -19.86
C ARG A 31 -8.28 9.58 -19.15
N MET A 32 -8.20 9.85 -17.86
CA MET A 32 -6.98 9.63 -17.08
C MET A 32 -6.58 8.15 -17.05
N MET A 33 -7.52 7.23 -16.82
CA MET A 33 -7.22 5.80 -16.89
C MET A 33 -6.75 5.36 -18.28
N ALA A 34 -7.31 5.92 -19.35
CA ALA A 34 -6.84 5.63 -20.71
C ALA A 34 -5.40 6.12 -20.93
N ILE A 35 -5.06 7.33 -20.47
CA ILE A 35 -3.70 7.88 -20.55
C ILE A 35 -2.72 7.01 -19.77
N LEU A 36 -3.08 6.62 -18.55
CA LEU A 36 -2.23 5.76 -17.72
C LEU A 36 -1.99 4.40 -18.38
N ARG A 37 -3.02 3.80 -18.99
CA ARG A 37 -2.87 2.53 -19.71
C ARG A 37 -2.01 2.67 -20.97
N ASP A 38 -2.16 3.75 -21.72
CA ASP A 38 -1.33 4.03 -22.91
C ASP A 38 0.15 4.25 -22.56
N SER A 39 0.43 4.63 -21.30
CA SER A 39 1.78 4.81 -20.77
C SER A 39 2.28 3.64 -19.90
N ASP A 40 1.57 2.51 -19.83
CA ASP A 40 1.87 1.36 -18.95
C ASP A 40 1.98 1.69 -17.44
N LEU A 41 1.25 2.73 -17.00
CA LEU A 41 1.20 3.23 -15.62
C LEU A 41 -0.11 2.89 -14.89
N ASP A 42 -1.08 2.28 -15.57
CA ASP A 42 -2.40 1.94 -15.03
C ASP A 42 -2.33 1.06 -13.78
N LYS A 43 -1.36 0.15 -13.71
CA LYS A 43 -1.08 -0.66 -12.51
C LYS A 43 -0.94 0.18 -11.23
N TYR A 44 -0.33 1.36 -11.29
CA TYR A 44 -0.14 2.20 -10.10
C TYR A 44 -1.41 2.92 -9.66
N ALA A 45 -2.41 3.02 -10.54
CA ALA A 45 -3.72 3.59 -10.23
C ALA A 45 -4.78 2.52 -9.96
N ALA A 46 -4.49 1.25 -10.27
CA ALA A 46 -5.32 0.11 -9.95
C ALA A 46 -5.19 -0.27 -8.47
N GLU A 47 -6.31 -0.47 -7.79
CA GLU A 47 -6.32 -0.95 -6.40
C GLU A 47 -5.66 -2.33 -6.28
N GLU A 48 -5.78 -3.14 -7.34
CA GLU A 48 -5.19 -4.47 -7.42
C GLU A 48 -3.67 -4.43 -7.34
N ALA A 49 -2.98 -3.56 -8.09
CA ALA A 49 -1.51 -3.55 -8.04
C ALA A 49 -0.97 -2.92 -6.75
N ALA A 50 -1.70 -1.99 -6.13
CA ALA A 50 -1.38 -1.51 -4.78
C ALA A 50 -1.51 -2.63 -3.74
N ARG A 51 -2.53 -3.48 -3.87
CA ARG A 51 -2.72 -4.67 -3.03
C ARG A 51 -1.64 -5.72 -3.27
N ASP A 52 -1.32 -6.03 -4.53
CA ASP A 52 -0.26 -6.99 -4.87
C ASP A 52 1.11 -6.54 -4.35
N ALA A 53 1.42 -5.24 -4.48
CA ALA A 53 2.64 -4.67 -3.93
C ALA A 53 2.68 -4.75 -2.40
N TRP A 54 1.55 -4.50 -1.74
CA TRP A 54 1.40 -4.67 -0.30
C TRP A 54 1.63 -6.14 0.11
N ASP A 55 0.94 -7.08 -0.53
CA ASP A 55 1.02 -8.51 -0.23
C ASP A 55 2.44 -9.06 -0.47
N ALA A 56 3.13 -8.61 -1.53
CA ALA A 56 4.53 -8.94 -1.79
C ALA A 56 5.48 -8.36 -0.74
N GLY A 57 5.28 -7.10 -0.34
CA GLY A 57 6.05 -6.46 0.72
C GLY A 57 5.85 -7.16 2.08
N ASP A 58 4.61 -7.50 2.41
CA ASP A 58 4.24 -8.20 3.63
C ASP A 58 4.83 -9.62 3.66
N ALA A 59 4.74 -10.39 2.57
CA ALA A 59 5.38 -11.70 2.46
C ALA A 59 6.89 -11.62 2.70
N LYS A 60 7.57 -10.66 2.06
CA LYS A 60 9.02 -10.47 2.24
C LYS A 60 9.37 -10.10 3.68
N ALA A 61 8.55 -9.28 4.34
CA ALA A 61 8.75 -8.93 5.74
C ALA A 61 8.51 -10.12 6.68
N ARG A 62 7.46 -10.92 6.46
CA ARG A 62 7.21 -12.16 7.23
C ARG A 62 8.38 -13.11 7.16
N THR A 63 8.86 -13.44 5.95
CA THR A 63 10.01 -14.32 5.78
C THR A 63 11.25 -13.81 6.51
N ARG A 64 11.51 -12.50 6.48
CA ARG A 64 12.65 -11.92 7.21
C ARG A 64 12.49 -12.03 8.73
N ILE A 65 11.28 -11.87 9.25
CA ILE A 65 11.00 -12.05 10.69
C ILE A 65 11.18 -13.51 11.07
N GLU A 66 10.58 -14.45 10.34
CA GLU A 66 10.71 -15.89 10.59
C GLU A 66 12.17 -16.35 10.60
N LEU A 67 12.96 -15.92 9.61
CA LEU A 67 14.39 -16.24 9.53
C LEU A 67 15.23 -15.60 10.64
N ALA A 68 14.73 -14.55 11.29
CA ALA A 68 15.44 -13.84 12.36
C ALA A 68 14.98 -14.26 13.76
N VAL A 69 14.01 -15.17 13.88
CA VAL A 69 13.47 -15.67 15.14
C VAL A 69 14.00 -17.09 15.38
N GLY A 70 14.58 -17.34 16.56
CA GLY A 70 15.08 -18.67 16.91
C GLY A 70 13.94 -19.68 17.13
N ASP A 71 14.23 -20.97 16.93
CA ASP A 71 13.23 -22.06 16.97
C ASP A 71 12.38 -22.07 18.25
N SER A 72 12.97 -21.75 19.40
CA SER A 72 12.26 -21.68 20.69
C SER A 72 11.22 -20.56 20.77
N GLU A 73 11.36 -19.53 19.93
CA GLU A 73 10.54 -18.32 19.91
C GLU A 73 9.50 -18.35 18.77
N MET A 74 9.65 -19.24 17.80
CA MET A 74 8.73 -19.42 16.67
C MET A 74 7.28 -19.67 17.10
N VAL A 75 7.07 -20.29 18.26
CA VAL A 75 5.73 -20.53 18.83
C VAL A 75 4.92 -19.23 18.95
N HIS A 76 5.58 -18.09 19.17
CA HIS A 76 4.93 -16.79 19.32
C HIS A 76 4.42 -16.19 18.01
N LEU A 77 4.89 -16.68 16.86
CA LEU A 77 4.43 -16.23 15.53
C LEU A 77 3.20 -17.02 15.04
N THR A 78 2.79 -18.05 15.78
CA THR A 78 1.72 -18.97 15.36
C THR A 78 0.42 -18.20 15.09
N GLY A 79 -0.14 -18.41 13.90
CA GLY A 79 -1.42 -17.81 13.49
C GLY A 79 -1.33 -16.37 12.99
N ALA A 80 -0.15 -15.74 12.99
CA ALA A 80 0.04 -14.45 12.34
C ALA A 80 -0.08 -14.59 10.82
N LYS A 81 -0.90 -13.74 10.21
CA LYS A 81 -1.12 -13.70 8.76
C LYS A 81 -0.32 -12.60 8.08
N THR A 82 0.08 -11.57 8.81
CA THR A 82 0.84 -10.43 8.30
C THR A 82 2.11 -10.19 9.10
N ALA A 83 3.10 -9.55 8.49
CA ALA A 83 4.33 -9.16 9.17
C ALA A 83 4.06 -8.22 10.34
N ARG A 84 3.02 -7.38 10.21
CA ARG A 84 2.58 -6.52 11.31
C ARG A 84 2.10 -7.33 12.51
N GLN A 85 1.30 -8.36 12.29
CA GLN A 85 0.83 -9.25 13.37
C GLN A 85 1.99 -10.00 14.03
N MET A 86 2.95 -10.50 13.24
CA MET A 86 4.17 -11.11 13.77
C MET A 86 4.92 -10.15 14.70
N TRP A 87 5.12 -8.91 14.25
CA TRP A 87 5.77 -7.87 15.04
C TRP A 87 5.01 -7.56 16.34
N ASP A 88 3.70 -7.36 16.25
CA ASP A 88 2.86 -7.06 17.40
C ASP A 88 2.86 -8.20 18.43
N GLN A 89 2.82 -9.46 17.99
CA GLN A 89 2.92 -10.63 18.88
C GLN A 89 4.28 -10.69 19.58
N LEU A 90 5.38 -10.47 18.85
CA LEU A 90 6.72 -10.42 19.43
C LEU A 90 6.84 -9.29 20.46
N SER A 91 6.41 -8.06 20.11
CA SER A 91 6.39 -6.93 21.04
C SER A 91 5.53 -7.24 22.27
N GLN A 92 4.36 -7.84 22.11
CA GLN A 92 3.52 -8.23 23.24
C GLN A 92 4.25 -9.19 24.18
N VAL A 93 4.91 -10.22 23.68
CA VAL A 93 5.61 -11.21 24.52
C VAL A 93 6.86 -10.62 25.19
N LYS A 94 7.66 -9.85 24.44
CA LYS A 94 8.95 -9.35 24.89
C LYS A 94 8.86 -8.08 25.74
N GLU A 95 7.93 -7.19 25.42
CA GLU A 95 7.76 -5.93 26.15
C GLU A 95 6.76 -6.05 27.31
N ALA A 96 5.78 -6.96 27.26
CA ALA A 96 4.94 -7.21 28.44
C ALA A 96 5.74 -7.85 29.59
N ARG A 97 6.74 -8.68 29.30
CA ARG A 97 7.67 -9.21 30.32
C ARG A 97 8.56 -8.12 30.94
N GLY A 98 8.84 -7.02 30.24
CA GLY A 98 9.61 -5.90 30.77
C GLY A 98 8.95 -5.18 31.96
N ARG A 99 7.63 -5.28 32.12
CA ARG A 99 6.90 -4.66 33.25
C ARG A 99 6.87 -5.47 34.54
N LEU A 100 7.19 -6.77 34.50
CA LEU A 100 7.16 -7.63 35.69
C LEU A 100 8.49 -7.69 36.45
N GLY A 101 9.55 -7.04 35.97
CA GLY A 101 10.89 -7.05 36.59
C GLY A 101 11.21 -5.87 37.51
N VAL A 102 10.28 -4.94 37.77
CA VAL A 102 10.54 -3.71 38.58
C VAL A 102 9.81 -3.73 39.93
N LEU A 103 9.32 -4.89 40.37
CA LEU A 103 8.73 -5.07 41.71
C LEU A 103 9.31 -6.32 42.37
N ALA A 104 10.57 -6.25 42.80
CA ALA A 104 11.16 -7.12 43.83
C ALA A 104 12.33 -6.41 44.50
#